data_AF-A0A954V2M3-F1
#
_entry.id   AF-A0A954V2M3-F1
#
_cell.length_a   1.000
_cell.length_b   1.000
_cell.length_c   1.000
_cell.angle_alpha   90.00
_cell.angle_beta   90.00
_cell.angle_gamma   90.00
#
_symmetry.space_group_name_H-M   'P 1'
#
loop_
_entity.id
_entity.type
_entity.pdbx_description
1 polymer ?
#
loop_
_entity_poly.entity_id
_entity_poly.type
_entity_poly.pdbx_seq_one_letter_code
_entity_poly.pdbx_strand_id
1 'polypeptide(L)'
;MDLAIDQTGLGNRWSLAAGLAGWGLSPVTDVAASVELLRVRRSGRIVTQAGRLQAIYGRWWPYKGNLLQAKWDALLRPVASDRCELLYHQAGAEGGFLTLSYVRSGKGTSPTTCYAASLVLDEIARLKQTSAMVCHVTNARISHRLLERWGWQAHCLHWRGRHYIKRFYGNYPSIAPQWRKRLTLDRC
;
A
#
# COMPACT_ATOMS: atom_id res chain seq x y z
N MET A 1 7.96 6.40 14.16
CA MET A 1 7.92 7.88 14.12
C MET A 1 6.98 8.23 13.01
N ASP A 2 5.71 8.32 13.39
CA ASP A 2 4.56 8.34 12.49
C ASP A 2 4.21 9.74 12.03
N LEU A 3 3.67 9.79 10.82
CA LEU A 3 3.02 10.94 10.27
C LEU A 3 1.65 10.57 9.74
N ALA A 4 0.71 11.44 10.04
CA ALA A 4 -0.47 11.72 9.24
C ALA A 4 -0.54 13.25 9.15
N ILE A 5 -1.03 13.74 8.01
CA ILE A 5 -1.47 15.13 7.91
C ILE A 5 -2.97 15.10 7.70
N ASP A 6 -3.60 15.79 8.63
CA ASP A 6 -4.93 16.35 8.65
C ASP A 6 -5.16 17.28 7.45
N GLN A 7 -6.31 17.16 6.81
CA GLN A 7 -6.91 18.28 6.07
C GLN A 7 -8.40 18.37 6.41
N THR A 8 -8.67 19.32 7.31
CA THR A 8 -9.81 20.24 7.33
C THR A 8 -11.20 19.64 7.57
N GLY A 9 -11.54 19.58 8.86
CA GLY A 9 -12.68 20.31 9.45
C GLY A 9 -14.01 20.29 8.72
N LEU A 10 -14.94 19.49 9.23
CA LEU A 10 -16.35 19.86 9.49
C LEU A 10 -16.99 18.75 10.33
N GLY A 11 -17.60 19.15 11.45
CA GLY A 11 -18.78 18.50 12.02
C GLY A 11 -18.58 17.23 12.84
N ASN A 12 -18.53 17.41 14.16
CA ASN A 12 -19.00 16.48 15.17
C ASN A 12 -20.20 15.63 14.70
N ARG A 13 -20.16 14.30 14.88
CA ARG A 13 -21.12 13.50 15.67
C ARG A 13 -21.00 11.99 15.41
N TRP A 14 -20.72 11.25 16.51
CA TRP A 14 -21.02 9.83 16.75
C TRP A 14 -20.12 8.85 15.95
N SER A 15 -19.64 7.72 16.44
CA SER A 15 -19.87 6.95 17.67
C SER A 15 -18.83 5.82 17.67
N LEU A 16 -18.32 5.48 18.85
CA LEU A 16 -17.89 4.15 19.30
C LEU A 16 -17.74 3.07 18.19
N ALA A 17 -16.54 2.91 17.65
CA ALA A 17 -16.15 1.70 16.93
C ALA A 17 -14.65 1.42 17.11
N ALA A 18 -14.19 1.47 18.36
CA ALA A 18 -13.00 0.74 18.75
C ALA A 18 -13.35 -0.76 18.71
N GLY A 19 -12.93 -1.47 17.65
CA GLY A 19 -12.94 -2.95 17.66
C GLY A 19 -13.16 -3.69 16.34
N LEU A 20 -13.78 -3.11 15.29
CA LEU A 20 -14.22 -3.89 14.12
C LEU A 20 -13.86 -3.28 12.76
N ALA A 21 -12.61 -2.86 12.58
CA ALA A 21 -12.15 -2.29 11.30
C ALA A 21 -11.76 -3.37 10.26
N GLY A 22 -12.71 -4.22 9.87
CA GLY A 22 -12.78 -4.83 8.53
C GLY A 22 -11.94 -6.08 8.26
N TRP A 23 -11.99 -7.09 9.13
CA TRP A 23 -11.56 -8.45 8.77
C TRP A 23 -12.76 -9.21 8.22
N GLY A 24 -12.82 -9.38 6.89
CA GLY A 24 -13.95 -10.07 6.27
C GLY A 24 -13.70 -10.57 4.86
N LEU A 25 -12.43 -10.75 4.46
CA LEU A 25 -12.09 -11.30 3.15
C LEU A 25 -10.93 -12.27 3.28
N SER A 26 -11.05 -13.43 2.63
CA SER A 26 -10.03 -14.49 2.67
C SER A 26 -8.67 -13.93 2.25
N PRO A 27 -7.60 -14.23 3.02
CA PRO A 27 -6.25 -13.84 2.66
C PRO A 27 -5.86 -14.52 1.35
N VAL A 28 -5.30 -13.73 0.45
CA VAL A 28 -4.78 -14.21 -0.84
C VAL A 28 -3.28 -14.40 -0.69
N THR A 29 -2.83 -15.65 -0.71
CA THR A 29 -1.40 -15.99 -0.69
C THR A 29 -0.86 -16.14 -2.11
N ASP A 30 -1.67 -16.64 -3.04
CA ASP A 30 -1.37 -16.76 -4.46
C ASP A 30 -2.12 -15.70 -5.26
N VAL A 31 -1.36 -14.74 -5.80
CA VAL A 31 -1.88 -13.61 -6.59
C VAL A 31 -2.49 -14.11 -7.91
N ALA A 32 -1.90 -15.14 -8.52
CA ALA A 32 -2.31 -15.66 -9.81
C ALA A 32 -3.61 -16.46 -9.73
N ALA A 33 -3.78 -17.25 -8.68
CA ALA A 33 -5.02 -17.97 -8.43
C ALA A 33 -6.20 -17.04 -8.06
N SER A 34 -5.91 -15.80 -7.66
CA SER A 34 -6.91 -14.87 -7.10
C SER A 34 -7.06 -13.57 -7.90
N VAL A 35 -6.70 -13.58 -9.18
CA VAL A 35 -6.74 -12.38 -10.05
C VAL A 35 -8.12 -11.73 -10.05
N GLU A 36 -9.19 -12.50 -10.20
CA GLU A 36 -10.56 -11.98 -10.22
C GLU A 36 -10.96 -11.32 -8.89
N LEU A 37 -10.60 -11.95 -7.77
CA LEU A 37 -10.85 -11.40 -6.43
C LEU A 37 -10.09 -10.08 -6.22
N LEU A 38 -8.83 -10.01 -6.65
CA LEU A 38 -8.02 -8.80 -6.53
C LEU A 38 -8.51 -7.67 -7.44
N ARG A 39 -9.05 -7.99 -8.62
CA ARG A 39 -9.70 -7.02 -9.51
C ARG A 39 -10.89 -6.34 -8.84
N VAL A 40 -11.79 -7.12 -8.24
CA VAL A 40 -13.03 -6.60 -7.62
C VAL A 40 -12.75 -5.84 -6.31
N ARG A 41 -11.75 -6.28 -5.52
CA ARG A 41 -11.45 -5.68 -4.21
C ARG A 41 -10.91 -4.26 -4.33
N ARG A 42 -11.65 -3.25 -3.88
CA ARG A 42 -11.23 -1.83 -3.94
C ARG A 42 -10.12 -1.48 -2.97
N SER A 43 -10.01 -2.17 -1.83
CA SER A 43 -8.99 -1.89 -0.82
C SER A 43 -8.31 -3.17 -0.36
N GLY A 44 -7.04 -3.06 0.02
CA GLY A 44 -6.28 -4.20 0.49
C GLY A 44 -5.04 -3.84 1.32
N ARG A 45 -4.51 -4.86 1.97
CA ARG A 45 -3.26 -4.81 2.73
C ARG A 45 -2.34 -5.91 2.23
N ILE A 46 -1.21 -5.52 1.68
CA ILE A 46 -0.13 -6.40 1.27
C ILE A 46 0.77 -6.60 2.48
N VAL A 47 1.11 -7.85 2.80
CA VAL A 47 2.06 -8.19 3.84
C VAL A 47 3.22 -8.95 3.22
N THR A 48 4.42 -8.43 3.41
CA THR A 48 5.68 -9.05 2.99
C THR A 48 6.59 -9.25 4.18
N GLN A 49 7.40 -10.31 4.15
CA GLN A 49 8.37 -10.60 5.20
C GLN A 49 9.56 -11.32 4.59
N ALA A 50 10.78 -10.96 4.99
CA ALA A 50 12.02 -11.52 4.45
C ALA A 50 12.09 -11.48 2.91
N GLY A 51 11.61 -10.38 2.31
CA GLY A 51 11.53 -10.20 0.86
C GLY A 51 10.57 -11.15 0.13
N ARG A 52 9.67 -11.84 0.83
CA ARG A 52 8.64 -12.74 0.25
C ARG A 52 7.24 -12.18 0.52
N LEU A 53 6.31 -12.48 -0.38
CA LEU A 53 4.89 -12.22 -0.14
C LEU A 53 4.38 -13.22 0.90
N GLN A 54 3.72 -12.73 1.93
CA GLN A 54 3.06 -13.56 2.94
C GLN A 54 1.58 -13.69 2.63
N ALA A 55 0.88 -12.56 2.48
CA ALA A 55 -0.54 -12.53 2.16
C ALA A 55 -0.98 -11.14 1.69
N ILE A 56 -2.04 -11.11 0.91
CA ILE A 56 -2.81 -9.92 0.56
C ILE A 56 -4.19 -10.06 1.22
N TYR A 57 -4.48 -9.19 2.17
CA TYR A 57 -5.78 -9.14 2.84
C TYR A 57 -6.68 -8.15 2.10
N GLY A 58 -7.86 -8.59 1.70
CA GLY A 58 -8.88 -7.67 1.21
C GLY A 58 -9.46 -6.85 2.36
N ARG A 59 -9.79 -5.58 2.10
CA ARG A 59 -10.56 -4.75 3.04
C ARG A 59 -11.76 -4.15 2.34
N TRP A 60 -12.86 -4.11 3.09
CA TRP A 60 -14.10 -3.47 2.66
C TRP A 60 -14.00 -1.95 2.71
N TRP A 61 -13.28 -1.42 3.70
CA TRP A 61 -13.17 0.01 3.92
C TRP A 61 -11.77 0.55 3.60
N PRO A 62 -11.66 1.71 2.92
CA PRO A 62 -10.39 2.36 2.70
C PRO A 62 -9.78 2.74 4.05
N TYR A 63 -8.50 2.46 4.24
CA TYR A 63 -7.83 2.84 5.48
C TYR A 63 -7.55 4.32 5.50
N LYS A 64 -8.35 5.07 6.27
CA LYS A 64 -8.07 6.46 6.62
C LYS A 64 -7.18 6.47 7.86
N GLY A 65 -5.87 6.29 7.67
CA GLY A 65 -4.91 6.38 8.77
C GLY A 65 -4.83 7.82 9.27
N ASN A 66 -5.20 8.06 10.52
CA ASN A 66 -4.90 9.31 11.22
C ASN A 66 -3.68 9.10 12.15
N LEU A 67 -3.03 10.19 12.58
CA LEU A 67 -1.80 10.16 13.41
C LEU A 67 -1.98 9.34 14.68
N LEU A 68 -3.16 9.45 15.28
CA LEU A 68 -3.55 8.74 16.48
C LEU A 68 -3.63 7.24 16.23
N GLN A 69 -4.26 6.83 15.12
CA GLN A 69 -4.34 5.41 14.71
C GLN A 69 -2.96 4.85 14.40
N ALA A 70 -2.07 5.62 13.76
CA ALA A 70 -0.71 5.21 13.47
C ALA A 70 0.12 4.99 14.76
N LYS A 71 0.02 5.93 15.72
CA LYS A 71 0.63 5.77 17.05
C LYS A 71 0.04 4.60 17.82
N TRP A 72 -1.28 4.43 17.80
CA TRP A 72 -1.97 3.30 18.43
C TRP A 72 -1.52 1.97 17.83
N ASP A 73 -1.43 1.90 16.50
CA ASP A 73 -0.96 0.73 15.78
C ASP A 73 0.50 0.41 16.09
N ALA A 74 1.36 1.43 16.23
CA ALA A 74 2.76 1.27 16.60
C ALA A 74 2.93 0.79 18.06
N LEU A 75 2.03 1.21 18.96
CA LEU A 75 2.09 0.86 20.38
C LEU A 75 1.48 -0.52 20.67
N LEU A 76 0.30 -0.82 20.11
CA LEU A 76 -0.47 -2.01 20.43
C LEU A 76 -0.19 -3.20 19.51
N ARG A 77 0.40 -2.96 18.33
CA ARG A 77 0.61 -4.00 17.32
C ARG A 77 2.05 -3.96 16.79
N PRO A 78 3.05 -4.36 17.59
CA PRO A 78 4.42 -4.44 17.12
C PRO A 78 4.48 -5.35 15.89
N VAL A 79 4.96 -4.79 14.78
CA VAL A 79 5.18 -5.53 13.54
C VAL A 79 6.42 -6.40 13.75
N ALA A 80 6.34 -7.68 13.38
CA ALA A 80 7.44 -8.62 13.46
C ALA A 80 8.71 -8.09 12.77
N SER A 81 9.87 -8.62 13.17
CA SER A 81 11.14 -8.28 12.53
C SER A 81 11.10 -8.60 11.03
N ASP A 82 11.71 -7.72 10.24
CA ASP A 82 11.79 -7.82 8.78
C ASP A 82 10.45 -8.03 8.05
N ARG A 83 9.40 -7.34 8.51
CA ARG A 83 8.06 -7.37 7.93
C ARG A 83 7.61 -5.99 7.48
N CYS A 84 7.06 -5.90 6.27
CA CYS A 84 6.50 -4.70 5.69
C CYS A 84 5.04 -4.92 5.30
N GLU A 85 4.17 -3.99 5.71
CA GLU A 85 2.75 -3.97 5.36
C GLU A 85 2.43 -2.70 4.56
N LEU A 86 1.85 -2.85 3.38
CA LEU A 86 1.36 -1.74 2.55
C LEU A 86 -0.16 -1.78 2.48
N LEU A 87 -0.80 -0.65 2.78
CA LEU A 87 -2.24 -0.49 2.68
C LEU A 87 -2.57 0.39 1.49
N TYR A 88 -3.37 -0.15 0.58
CA TYR A 88 -3.82 0.54 -0.62
C TYR A 88 -5.34 0.58 -0.69
N HIS A 89 -5.86 1.58 -1.40
CA HIS A 89 -7.25 1.64 -1.81
C HIS A 89 -7.37 2.31 -3.18
N GLN A 90 -8.41 1.95 -3.92
CA GLN A 90 -8.76 2.57 -5.19
C GLN A 90 -9.66 3.77 -4.93
N ALA A 91 -9.28 4.94 -5.45
CA ALA A 91 -10.04 6.18 -5.25
C ALA A 91 -11.15 6.29 -6.32
N GLY A 92 -12.40 6.43 -5.86
CA GLY A 92 -13.55 6.72 -6.73
C GLY A 92 -14.16 5.52 -7.45
N ALA A 93 -15.27 5.79 -8.16
CA ALA A 93 -16.00 4.80 -8.97
C ALA A 93 -15.36 4.56 -10.35
N GLU A 94 -14.65 5.55 -10.89
CA GLU A 94 -14.02 5.48 -12.22
C GLU A 94 -12.71 4.67 -12.26
N GLY A 95 -12.23 4.16 -11.11
CA GLY A 95 -11.21 3.12 -11.05
C GLY A 95 -9.80 3.47 -11.56
N GLY A 96 -9.57 4.67 -12.09
CA GLY A 96 -8.31 5.03 -12.75
C GLY A 96 -7.09 5.18 -11.83
N PHE A 97 -7.29 5.37 -10.53
CA PHE A 97 -6.22 5.67 -9.58
C PHE A 97 -6.17 4.73 -8.38
N LEU A 98 -4.96 4.30 -8.02
CA LEU A 98 -4.68 3.51 -6.84
C LEU A 98 -3.89 4.34 -5.82
N THR A 99 -4.42 4.49 -4.62
CA THR A 99 -3.81 5.27 -3.54
C THR A 99 -3.10 4.37 -2.56
N LEU A 100 -1.79 4.57 -2.39
CA LEU A 100 -1.04 4.00 -1.27
C LEU A 100 -1.21 4.91 -0.05
N SER A 101 -1.96 4.43 0.94
CA SER A 101 -2.39 5.24 2.09
C SER A 101 -1.46 5.13 3.27
N TYR A 102 -0.93 3.93 3.51
CA TYR A 102 -0.16 3.68 4.71
C TYR A 102 0.87 2.57 4.50
N VAL A 103 2.04 2.78 5.07
CA VAL A 103 3.17 1.83 5.04
C VAL A 103 3.61 1.59 6.47
N ARG A 104 3.66 0.32 6.87
CA ARG A 104 4.19 -0.11 8.16
C ARG A 104 5.40 -0.99 7.93
N SER A 105 6.47 -0.73 8.65
CA SER A 105 7.66 -1.57 8.64
C SER A 105 8.03 -1.92 10.07
N GLY A 106 8.31 -3.20 10.34
CA GLY A 106 8.85 -3.66 11.61
C GLY A 106 10.30 -3.21 11.82
N LYS A 107 10.82 -3.45 13.02
CA LYS A 107 12.25 -3.22 13.32
C LYS A 107 13.09 -4.13 12.41
N GLY A 108 14.20 -3.60 11.88
CA GLY A 108 15.11 -4.38 11.01
C GLY A 108 14.55 -4.71 9.62
N THR A 109 13.50 -4.01 9.15
CA THR A 109 12.98 -4.23 7.78
C THR A 109 14.03 -3.94 6.73
N SER A 110 14.35 -4.96 5.94
CA SER A 110 15.32 -4.84 4.87
C SER A 110 14.75 -4.02 3.70
N PRO A 111 15.59 -3.28 2.95
CA PRO A 111 15.16 -2.60 1.72
C PRO A 111 14.52 -3.57 0.72
N THR A 112 14.99 -4.82 0.70
CA THR A 112 14.47 -5.93 -0.08
C THR A 112 13.02 -6.25 0.25
N THR A 113 12.64 -6.29 1.53
CA THR A 113 11.25 -6.51 1.98
C THR A 113 10.34 -5.37 1.57
N CYS A 114 10.78 -4.11 1.72
CA CYS A 114 10.00 -2.97 1.27
C CYS A 114 9.83 -2.94 -0.25
N TYR A 115 10.91 -3.23 -0.98
CA TYR A 115 10.88 -3.28 -2.44
C TYR A 115 9.97 -4.41 -2.94
N ALA A 116 10.04 -5.59 -2.33
CA ALA A 116 9.12 -6.71 -2.57
C ALA A 116 7.65 -6.27 -2.48
N ALA A 117 7.30 -5.55 -1.41
CA ALA A 117 5.94 -5.04 -1.23
C ALA A 117 5.55 -4.05 -2.34
N SER A 118 6.47 -3.19 -2.77
CA SER A 118 6.25 -2.24 -3.86
C SER A 118 6.01 -2.93 -5.21
N LEU A 119 6.72 -4.05 -5.49
CA LEU A 119 6.52 -4.84 -6.69
C LEU A 119 5.15 -5.53 -6.71
N VAL A 120 4.71 -6.05 -5.56
CA VAL A 120 3.35 -6.62 -5.45
C VAL A 120 2.30 -5.54 -5.68
N LEU A 121 2.53 -4.31 -5.21
CA LEU A 121 1.63 -3.19 -5.46
C LEU A 121 1.58 -2.81 -6.96
N ASP A 122 2.73 -2.80 -7.64
CA ASP A 122 2.80 -2.60 -9.10
C ASP A 122 2.03 -3.69 -9.86
N GLU A 123 2.13 -4.94 -9.42
CA GLU A 123 1.37 -6.05 -10.01
C GLU A 123 -0.13 -5.89 -9.78
N ILE A 124 -0.57 -5.45 -8.59
CA ILE A 124 -1.98 -5.15 -8.34
C ILE A 124 -2.48 -4.02 -9.24
N ALA A 125 -1.67 -2.98 -9.45
CA ALA A 125 -1.98 -1.90 -10.39
C ALA A 125 -2.15 -2.44 -11.83
N ARG A 126 -1.28 -3.36 -12.26
CA ARG A 126 -1.39 -4.07 -13.54
C ARG A 126 -2.68 -4.89 -13.63
N LEU A 127 -2.98 -5.71 -12.63
CA LEU A 127 -4.17 -6.56 -12.62
C LEU A 127 -5.47 -5.74 -12.67
N LYS A 128 -5.47 -4.59 -12.01
CA LYS A 128 -6.59 -3.64 -11.96
C LYS A 128 -6.65 -2.67 -13.14
N GLN A 129 -5.65 -2.69 -14.01
CA GLN A 129 -5.52 -1.77 -15.13
C GLN A 129 -5.59 -0.29 -14.72
N THR A 130 -4.95 0.07 -13.60
CA THR A 130 -4.98 1.47 -13.11
C THR A 130 -4.03 2.36 -13.89
N SER A 131 -4.49 3.54 -14.28
CA SER A 131 -3.70 4.53 -15.03
C SER A 131 -2.52 5.08 -14.22
N ALA A 132 -2.71 5.28 -12.91
CA ALA A 132 -1.64 5.76 -12.03
C ALA A 132 -1.85 5.36 -10.56
N MET A 133 -0.74 5.38 -9.82
CA MET A 133 -0.68 5.26 -8.37
C MET A 133 -0.28 6.58 -7.74
N VAL A 134 -0.89 6.93 -6.62
CA VAL A 134 -0.56 8.13 -5.86
C VAL A 134 -0.23 7.79 -4.42
N CYS A 135 0.71 8.53 -3.84
CA CYS A 135 1.01 8.43 -2.42
C CYS A 135 1.46 9.77 -1.85
N HIS A 136 1.19 9.97 -0.57
CA HIS A 136 1.74 11.08 0.20
C HIS A 136 2.78 10.53 1.17
N VAL A 137 4.03 10.95 1.00
CA VAL A 137 5.14 10.48 1.81
C VAL A 137 5.46 11.52 2.85
N THR A 138 5.32 11.08 4.07
CA THR A 138 5.51 11.95 5.22
C THR A 138 6.81 11.60 5.95
N ASN A 139 7.27 10.35 5.86
CA ASN A 139 8.46 9.86 6.56
C ASN A 139 9.75 10.38 5.90
N ALA A 140 10.54 11.15 6.66
CA ALA A 140 11.81 11.71 6.19
C ALA A 140 12.87 10.65 5.81
N ARG A 141 12.78 9.43 6.36
CA ARG A 141 13.70 8.33 6.04
C ARG A 141 13.49 7.77 4.63
N ILE A 142 12.29 7.96 4.06
CA ILE A 142 12.03 7.61 2.68
C ILE A 142 12.53 8.79 1.84
N SER A 143 13.70 8.63 1.23
CA SER A 143 14.32 9.68 0.42
C SER A 143 13.66 9.79 -0.96
N HIS A 144 13.77 10.97 -1.58
CA HIS A 144 13.32 11.20 -2.95
C HIS A 144 13.99 10.21 -3.92
N ARG A 145 15.32 10.08 -3.83
CA ARG A 145 16.13 9.17 -4.65
C ARG A 145 15.68 7.71 -4.57
N LEU A 146 15.24 7.25 -3.39
CA LEU A 146 14.73 5.89 -3.23
C LEU A 146 13.42 5.70 -4.02
N LEU A 147 12.51 6.67 -3.92
CA LEU A 147 11.23 6.64 -4.61
C LEU A 147 11.41 6.73 -6.13
N GLU A 148 12.30 7.60 -6.61
CA GLU A 148 12.67 7.70 -8.03
C GLU A 148 13.21 6.38 -8.57
N ARG A 149 14.10 5.72 -7.82
CA ARG A 149 14.61 4.40 -8.19
C ARG A 149 13.50 3.35 -8.30
N TRP A 150 12.41 3.51 -7.54
CA TRP A 150 11.23 2.63 -7.61
C TRP A 150 10.17 3.10 -8.62
N GLY A 151 10.50 4.10 -9.45
CA GLY A 151 9.65 4.61 -10.52
C GLY A 151 8.61 5.63 -10.08
N TRP A 152 8.71 6.16 -8.85
CA TRP A 152 7.85 7.25 -8.40
C TRP A 152 8.42 8.60 -8.81
N GLN A 153 7.55 9.52 -9.16
CA GLN A 153 7.89 10.89 -9.52
C GLN A 153 7.23 11.84 -8.52
N ALA A 154 7.93 12.88 -8.10
CA ALA A 154 7.32 13.93 -7.29
C ALA A 154 6.19 14.61 -8.10
N HIS A 155 5.08 14.89 -7.44
CA HIS A 155 3.90 15.51 -8.04
C HIS A 155 3.30 16.54 -7.07
N CYS A 156 2.34 17.34 -7.54
CA CYS A 156 1.72 18.42 -6.76
C CYS A 156 2.74 19.26 -6.00
N LEU A 157 3.80 19.71 -6.66
CA LEU A 157 4.92 20.46 -6.04
C LEU A 157 4.47 21.75 -5.34
N HIS A 158 3.35 22.30 -5.77
CA HIS A 158 2.72 23.49 -5.21
C HIS A 158 1.93 23.22 -3.93
N TRP A 159 1.68 21.96 -3.59
CA TRP A 159 0.91 21.56 -2.40
C TRP A 159 1.86 21.26 -1.26
N ARG A 160 1.45 21.63 -0.04
CA ARG A 160 2.21 21.26 1.17
C ARG A 160 2.31 19.74 1.29
N GLY A 161 3.52 19.25 1.59
CA GLY A 161 3.81 17.82 1.75
C GLY A 161 4.67 17.27 0.61
N ARG A 162 4.94 15.96 0.65
CA ARG A 162 5.69 15.27 -0.41
C ARG A 162 4.80 14.28 -1.12
N HIS A 163 4.17 14.75 -2.20
CA HIS A 163 3.26 13.94 -3.00
C HIS A 163 4.03 13.28 -4.14
N TYR A 164 3.74 12.00 -4.37
CA TYR A 164 4.38 11.23 -5.42
C TYR A 164 3.33 10.51 -6.24
N ILE A 165 3.61 10.39 -7.53
CA ILE A 165 2.80 9.65 -8.49
C ILE A 165 3.67 8.65 -9.25
N LYS A 166 3.11 7.48 -9.54
CA LYS A 166 3.68 6.51 -10.46
C LYS A 166 2.67 6.29 -11.58
N ARG A 167 3.04 6.66 -12.80
CA ARG A 167 2.14 6.65 -13.96
C ARG A 167 2.37 5.38 -14.77
N PHE A 168 1.30 4.73 -15.19
CA PHE A 168 1.35 3.49 -15.97
C PHE A 168 0.78 3.70 -17.38
N TYR A 169 -0.39 4.33 -17.49
CA TYR A 169 -1.05 4.57 -18.78
C TYR A 169 -1.08 3.34 -19.71
N GLY A 170 -1.38 2.16 -19.14
CA GLY A 170 -1.39 0.88 -19.86
C GLY A 170 -0.02 0.17 -19.95
N ASN A 171 1.08 0.88 -19.68
CA ASN A 171 2.43 0.34 -19.64
C ASN A 171 2.88 0.10 -18.20
N TYR A 172 2.87 -1.16 -17.77
CA TYR A 172 3.27 -1.56 -16.42
C TYR A 172 4.73 -2.02 -16.39
N PRO A 173 5.48 -1.72 -15.32
CA PRO A 173 6.86 -2.16 -15.20
C PRO A 173 6.94 -3.69 -15.17
N SER A 174 7.83 -4.25 -15.99
CA SER A 174 8.10 -5.69 -15.97
C SER A 174 8.82 -6.08 -14.68
N ILE A 175 8.23 -7.01 -13.92
CA ILE A 175 8.84 -7.59 -12.73
C ILE A 175 9.81 -8.67 -13.18
N ALA A 176 11.08 -8.55 -12.79
CA ALA A 176 12.12 -9.50 -13.18
C ALA A 176 11.79 -10.95 -12.72
N PRO A 177 12.15 -12.00 -13.48
CA PRO A 177 11.72 -13.37 -13.23
C PRO A 177 12.03 -13.89 -11.82
N GLN A 178 13.20 -13.54 -11.27
CA GLN A 178 13.59 -13.92 -9.91
C GLN A 178 12.65 -13.36 -8.84
N TRP A 179 12.09 -12.17 -9.09
CA TRP A 179 11.12 -11.53 -8.20
C TRP A 179 9.74 -12.14 -8.37
N ARG A 180 9.32 -12.43 -9.61
CA ARG A 180 8.03 -13.11 -9.84
C ARG A 180 7.99 -14.46 -9.12
N LYS A 181 9.05 -15.27 -9.21
CA LYS A 181 9.17 -16.54 -8.47
C LYS A 181 9.14 -16.34 -6.96
N ARG A 182 9.88 -15.36 -6.45
CA ARG A 182 9.98 -15.07 -5.00
C ARG A 182 8.66 -14.54 -4.41
N LEU A 183 7.85 -13.87 -5.23
CA LEU A 183 6.57 -13.28 -4.86
C LEU A 183 5.37 -14.14 -5.29
N THR A 184 5.62 -15.34 -5.83
CA THR A 184 4.58 -16.26 -6.34
C THR A 184 3.65 -15.59 -7.37
N LEU A 185 4.24 -14.88 -8.34
CA LEU A 185 3.54 -14.16 -9.43
C LEU A 185 3.70 -14.83 -10.82
N ASP A 186 4.35 -15.99 -10.90
CA ASP A 186 4.75 -16.65 -12.16
C ASP A 186 3.57 -17.15 -13.01
N ARG A 187 2.34 -17.13 -12.47
CA ARG A 187 1.15 -17.68 -13.13
C ARG A 187 0.17 -16.60 -13.64
N CYS A 188 0.55 -15.32 -13.63
CA CYS A 188 -0.27 -14.17 -14.08
C CYS A 188 0.15 -13.54 -15.40
#